data_AF-A0A922WUU7-F1
#
_entry.id   AF-A0A922WUU7-F1
#
_cell.length_a   1.000
_cell.length_b   1.000
_cell.length_c   1.000
_cell.angle_alpha   90.00
_cell.angle_beta   90.00
_cell.angle_gamma   90.00
#
_symmetry.space_group_name_H-M   'P 1'
#
loop_
_entity.id
_entity.type
_entity.pdbx_description
1 polymer ?
#
loop_
_entity_poly.entity_id
_entity_poly.type
_entity_poly.pdbx_seq_one_letter_code
_entity_poly.pdbx_strand_id
1 'polypeptide(L)'
;MITGLNVPLELAAILCGLFCAAGIWAGQARAARQSARPRNPLADLMQPASLDPVIDLATRRNAMREAAQAVLHGRIAPGAEKGAAHDQVAAVLRAGLRRGDRVTHIAGEGFTIILPGADERAGTHIADRLRGSLSQLKVNARFGVAAGSTSVSGDLLARRARRALDAAQHRGVEHVVAASDFEEVLFLPPPAASAA
;
A
#
# COMPACT_ATOMS: atom_id res chain seq x y z
N MET A 1 87.81 6.96 -14.04
CA MET A 1 86.88 6.98 -12.88
C MET A 1 85.48 7.22 -13.42
N ILE A 2 84.62 6.20 -13.35
CA ILE A 2 83.16 6.22 -13.17
C ILE A 2 82.78 4.73 -13.17
N THR A 3 82.42 4.20 -12.01
CA THR A 3 81.99 2.81 -11.83
C THR A 3 80.59 2.62 -12.42
N GLY A 4 80.46 1.76 -13.42
CA GLY A 4 79.18 1.35 -13.98
C GLY A 4 78.40 0.49 -12.98
N LEU A 5 77.39 1.08 -12.35
CA LEU A 5 76.40 0.37 -11.54
C LEU A 5 75.50 -0.42 -12.49
N ASN A 6 75.84 -1.70 -12.69
CA ASN A 6 75.04 -2.63 -13.46
C ASN A 6 73.85 -3.04 -12.57
N VAL A 7 72.74 -2.30 -12.65
CA VAL A 7 71.54 -2.64 -11.89
C VAL A 7 70.91 -3.86 -12.56
N PRO A 8 70.86 -5.02 -11.88
CA PRO A 8 70.22 -6.21 -12.44
C PRO A 8 68.75 -5.91 -12.75
N LEU A 9 68.32 -6.34 -13.93
CA LEU A 9 66.97 -6.10 -14.48
C LEU A 9 65.85 -6.51 -13.50
N GLU A 10 66.14 -7.47 -12.62
CA GLU A 10 65.25 -7.92 -11.55
C GLU A 10 64.96 -6.85 -10.49
N LEU A 11 65.94 -6.01 -10.12
CA LEU A 11 65.73 -4.92 -9.17
C LEU A 11 64.85 -3.80 -9.75
N ALA A 12 64.94 -3.55 -11.05
CA ALA A 12 64.08 -2.59 -11.73
C ALA A 12 62.62 -3.06 -11.76
N ALA A 13 62.39 -4.35 -12.02
CA ALA A 13 61.04 -4.92 -12.01
C ALA A 13 60.38 -4.88 -10.63
N ILE A 14 61.14 -5.18 -9.57
CA ILE A 14 60.65 -5.13 -8.18
C ILE A 14 60.28 -3.69 -7.77
N LEU A 15 61.12 -2.71 -8.13
CA LEU A 15 60.81 -1.30 -7.87
C LEU A 15 59.56 -0.84 -8.60
N CYS A 16 59.40 -1.17 -9.88
CA CYS A 16 58.18 -0.85 -10.64
C CYS A 16 56.93 -1.47 -10.01
N GLY A 17 57.00 -2.74 -9.58
CA GLY A 17 55.89 -3.41 -8.90
C GLY A 17 55.47 -2.70 -7.60
N LEU A 18 56.44 -2.27 -6.79
CA LEU A 18 56.19 -1.54 -5.55
C LEU A 18 55.54 -0.17 -5.78
N PHE A 19 55.97 0.58 -6.80
CA PHE A 19 55.36 1.87 -7.13
C PHE A 19 53.92 1.72 -7.62
N CYS A 20 53.61 0.71 -8.43
CA CYS A 20 52.24 0.45 -8.88
C CYS A 20 51.32 0.07 -7.70
N ALA A 21 51.78 -0.80 -6.81
CA ALA A 21 51.02 -1.19 -5.62
C ALA A 21 50.76 0.00 -4.69
N ALA A 22 51.77 0.85 -4.48
CA ALA A 22 51.62 2.09 -3.70
C ALA A 22 50.62 3.07 -4.32
N GLY A 23 50.63 3.21 -5.66
CA GLY A 23 49.67 4.05 -6.39
C GLY A 23 48.23 3.55 -6.26
N ILE A 24 48.00 2.24 -6.39
CA ILE A 24 46.68 1.62 -6.22
C ILE A 24 46.18 1.81 -4.79
N TRP A 25 47.04 1.58 -3.80
CA TRP A 25 46.68 1.72 -2.38
C TRP A 25 46.37 3.19 -2.02
N ALA A 26 47.19 4.14 -2.49
CA ALA A 26 46.94 5.56 -2.28
C ALA A 26 45.64 6.04 -2.95
N GLY A 27 45.31 5.52 -4.14
CA GLY A 27 44.04 5.78 -4.82
C GLY A 27 42.84 5.27 -4.02
N GLN A 28 42.89 4.04 -3.53
CA GLN A 28 41.83 3.44 -2.73
C GLN A 28 41.64 4.16 -1.38
N ALA A 29 42.73 4.52 -0.70
CA ALA A 29 42.67 5.26 0.55
C ALA A 29 42.04 6.66 0.38
N ARG A 30 42.28 7.31 -0.77
CA ARG A 30 41.68 8.62 -1.08
C ARG A 30 40.19 8.50 -1.43
N ALA A 31 39.79 7.47 -2.16
CA ALA A 31 38.38 7.18 -2.47
C ALA A 31 37.58 6.87 -1.20
N ALA A 32 38.13 6.05 -0.29
CA ALA A 32 37.49 5.73 0.99
C ALA A 32 37.29 6.98 1.88
N ARG A 33 38.23 7.93 1.86
CA ARG A 33 38.11 9.20 2.60
C ARG A 33 37.06 10.14 2.00
N GLN A 34 36.81 10.10 0.69
CA GLN A 34 35.76 10.91 0.05
C GLN A 34 34.35 10.39 0.39
N SER A 35 34.19 9.07 0.57
CA SER A 35 32.94 8.44 0.99
C SER A 35 32.57 8.71 2.46
N ALA A 36 33.54 9.13 3.29
CA ALA A 36 33.34 9.41 4.72
C ALA A 36 32.90 10.86 5.02
N ARG A 37 32.66 11.68 4.00
CA ARG A 37 32.09 13.02 4.19
C ARG A 37 30.61 12.86 4.59
N PRO A 38 30.15 13.43 5.71
CA PRO A 38 28.77 13.28 6.16
C PRO A 38 27.83 13.89 5.11
N ARG A 39 27.19 13.04 4.30
CA ARG A 39 26.11 13.45 3.41
C ARG A 39 24.95 13.91 4.28
N ASN A 40 24.49 15.14 4.08
CA ASN A 40 23.31 15.66 4.76
C ASN A 40 22.07 15.02 4.09
N PRO A 41 21.40 14.04 4.73
CA PRO A 41 20.35 13.25 4.09
C PRO A 41 19.12 14.10 3.74
N LEU A 42 18.90 15.19 4.47
CA LEU A 42 17.81 16.14 4.19
C LEU A 42 18.13 17.02 2.98
N ALA A 43 19.40 17.40 2.79
CA ALA A 43 19.80 18.18 1.63
C ALA A 43 19.68 17.37 0.33
N ASP A 44 19.88 16.04 0.40
CA ASP A 44 19.69 15.14 -0.74
C ASP A 44 18.20 14.92 -1.08
N LEU A 45 17.31 14.88 -0.07
CA LEU A 45 15.86 14.75 -0.27
C LEU A 45 15.18 16.00 -0.85
N MET A 46 15.80 17.16 -0.66
CA MET A 46 15.28 18.46 -1.12
C MET A 46 15.83 18.88 -2.48
N GLN A 47 16.62 18.04 -3.15
CA GLN A 47 17.09 18.32 -4.50
C GLN A 47 15.92 18.16 -5.50
N PRO A 48 15.73 19.09 -6.45
CA PRO A 48 14.68 18.95 -7.47
C PRO A 48 14.74 17.59 -8.20
N ALA A 49 15.94 17.10 -8.49
CA ALA A 49 16.16 15.81 -9.13
C ALA A 49 15.68 14.60 -8.31
N SER A 50 15.62 14.69 -6.98
CA SER A 50 15.06 13.63 -6.12
C SER A 50 13.54 13.74 -5.98
N LEU A 51 12.98 14.92 -6.24
CA LEU A 51 11.54 15.18 -6.16
C LEU A 51 10.80 14.77 -7.43
N ASP A 52 11.40 14.98 -8.61
CA ASP A 52 10.81 14.64 -9.91
C ASP A 52 10.22 13.22 -9.98
N PRO A 53 10.95 12.14 -9.65
CA PRO A 53 10.39 10.79 -9.70
C PRO A 53 9.25 10.57 -8.69
N VAL A 54 9.27 11.27 -7.55
CA VAL A 54 8.20 11.19 -6.55
C VAL A 54 6.95 11.91 -7.04
N ILE A 55 7.10 13.07 -7.68
CA ILE A 55 6.02 13.84 -8.30
C ILE A 55 5.41 13.07 -9.47
N ASP A 56 6.23 12.47 -10.33
CA ASP A 56 5.77 11.64 -11.45
C ASP A 56 5.02 10.41 -10.96
N LEU A 57 5.51 9.75 -9.90
CA LEU A 57 4.83 8.63 -9.27
C LEU A 57 3.50 9.06 -8.66
N ALA A 58 3.46 10.21 -7.96
CA ALA A 58 2.24 10.77 -7.40
C ALA A 58 1.23 11.14 -8.50
N THR A 59 1.70 11.74 -9.60
CA THR A 59 0.88 12.10 -10.77
C THR A 59 0.30 10.85 -11.43
N ARG A 60 1.13 9.83 -11.68
CA ARG A 60 0.68 8.55 -12.24
C ARG A 60 -0.31 7.84 -11.31
N ARG A 61 -0.07 7.87 -10.01
CA ARG A 61 -0.99 7.29 -9.01
C ARG A 61 -2.32 8.04 -8.94
N ASN A 62 -2.29 9.36 -9.07
CA ASN A 62 -3.51 10.17 -9.13
C ASN A 62 -4.32 9.88 -10.40
N ALA A 63 -3.68 9.80 -11.57
CA ALA A 63 -4.35 9.41 -12.81
C ALA A 63 -4.98 8.00 -12.72
N MET A 64 -4.28 7.04 -12.11
CA MET A 64 -4.85 5.71 -11.85
C MET A 64 -6.04 5.76 -10.89
N ARG A 65 -6.00 6.62 -9.88
CA ARG A 65 -7.11 6.81 -8.95
C ARG A 65 -8.29 7.49 -9.61
N GLU A 66 -8.10 8.48 -10.48
CA GLU A 66 -9.20 9.11 -11.23
C GLU A 66 -9.98 8.08 -12.06
N ALA A 67 -9.28 7.06 -12.57
CA ALA A 67 -9.88 5.93 -13.27
C ALA A 67 -10.32 4.77 -12.35
N ALA A 68 -10.19 4.88 -11.03
CA ALA A 68 -10.56 3.82 -10.08
C ALA A 68 -11.96 4.05 -9.50
N GLN A 69 -12.63 2.97 -9.12
CA GLN A 69 -13.90 3.00 -8.42
C GLN A 69 -13.92 1.87 -7.38
N ALA A 70 -14.33 2.20 -6.16
CA ALA A 70 -14.60 1.21 -5.12
C ALA A 70 -16.11 1.11 -4.82
N VAL A 71 -16.55 -0.09 -4.47
CA VAL A 71 -17.90 -0.39 -4.02
C VAL A 71 -17.79 -1.08 -2.66
N LEU A 72 -18.58 -0.59 -1.70
CA LEU A 72 -18.68 -1.15 -0.37
C LEU A 72 -20.10 -1.70 -0.19
N HIS A 73 -20.23 -2.91 0.33
CA HIS A 73 -21.47 -3.41 0.88
C HIS A 73 -21.37 -3.46 2.39
N GLY A 74 -22.25 -2.74 3.07
CA GLY A 74 -22.32 -2.68 4.52
C GLY A 74 -23.57 -3.36 5.06
N ARG A 75 -23.45 -4.02 6.22
CA ARG A 75 -24.59 -4.58 6.95
C ARG A 75 -24.46 -4.33 8.44
N ILE A 76 -25.55 -3.86 9.04
CA ILE A 76 -25.66 -3.64 10.48
C ILE A 76 -26.00 -4.97 11.15
N ALA A 77 -25.38 -5.24 12.30
CA ALA A 77 -25.67 -6.45 13.06
C ALA A 77 -27.12 -6.43 13.58
N PRO A 78 -27.81 -7.58 13.54
CA PRO A 78 -29.16 -7.68 14.09
C PRO A 78 -29.16 -7.31 15.58
N GLY A 79 -30.17 -6.56 16.03
CA GLY A 79 -30.30 -6.12 17.42
C GLY A 79 -29.63 -4.78 17.75
N ALA A 80 -28.78 -4.24 16.89
CA ALA A 80 -28.25 -2.87 17.02
C ALA A 80 -29.36 -1.80 16.88
N GLU A 81 -30.46 -2.14 16.22
CA GLU A 81 -31.62 -1.28 16.01
C GLU A 81 -32.36 -0.92 17.32
N LYS A 82 -32.16 -1.69 18.40
CA LYS A 82 -32.78 -1.38 19.70
C LYS A 82 -32.19 -0.14 20.39
N GLY A 83 -31.06 0.40 19.90
CA GLY A 83 -30.35 1.52 20.53
C GLY A 83 -30.13 2.76 19.66
N ALA A 84 -30.20 2.65 18.32
CA ALA A 84 -29.96 3.78 17.40
C ALA A 84 -31.04 3.83 16.32
N ALA A 85 -31.65 5.01 16.14
CA ALA A 85 -32.61 5.25 15.06
C ALA A 85 -31.92 5.10 13.70
N HIS A 86 -32.61 4.52 12.71
CA HIS A 86 -32.10 4.39 11.33
C HIS A 86 -31.63 5.74 10.76
N ASP A 87 -32.28 6.84 11.17
CA ASP A 87 -31.90 8.20 10.81
C ASP A 87 -30.52 8.61 11.33
N GLN A 88 -30.15 8.16 12.54
CA GLN A 88 -28.86 8.48 13.14
C GLN A 88 -27.73 7.71 12.44
N VAL A 89 -27.97 6.45 12.08
CA VAL A 89 -27.05 5.67 11.25
C VAL A 89 -26.88 6.35 9.89
N ALA A 90 -27.97 6.74 9.23
CA ALA A 90 -27.92 7.44 7.95
C ALA A 90 -27.16 8.77 8.06
N ALA A 91 -27.32 9.51 9.15
CA ALA A 91 -26.57 10.74 9.42
C ALA A 91 -25.07 10.47 9.55
N VAL A 92 -24.67 9.43 10.29
CA VAL A 92 -23.25 9.03 10.42
C VAL A 92 -22.66 8.60 9.08
N LEU A 93 -23.39 7.78 8.31
CA LEU A 93 -22.94 7.37 6.98
C LEU A 93 -22.76 8.57 6.06
N ARG A 94 -23.71 9.51 6.03
CA ARG A 94 -23.60 10.72 5.21
C ARG A 94 -22.45 11.63 5.65
N ALA A 95 -22.24 11.81 6.95
CA ALA A 95 -21.15 12.63 7.48
C ALA A 95 -19.76 12.01 7.20
N GLY A 96 -19.68 10.68 7.12
CA GLY A 96 -18.45 9.96 6.81
C GLY A 96 -18.09 9.88 5.32
N LEU A 97 -18.94 10.38 4.43
CA LEU A 97 -18.78 10.30 2.97
C LEU A 97 -18.54 11.68 2.34
N ARG A 98 -17.78 11.74 1.24
CA ARG A 98 -17.59 13.00 0.49
C ARG A 98 -18.75 13.24 -0.47
N ARG A 99 -18.88 14.47 -0.97
CA ARG A 99 -19.96 14.92 -1.88
C ARG A 99 -20.13 14.06 -3.15
N GLY A 100 -19.07 13.40 -3.63
CA GLY A 100 -19.10 12.52 -4.81
C GLY A 100 -19.46 11.06 -4.52
N ASP A 101 -19.48 10.65 -3.26
CA ASP A 101 -19.82 9.28 -2.88
C ASP A 101 -21.35 9.13 -2.86
N ARG A 102 -21.83 7.92 -3.19
CA ARG A 102 -23.26 7.61 -3.22
C ARG A 102 -23.54 6.47 -2.27
N VAL A 103 -24.53 6.65 -1.40
CA VAL A 103 -25.04 5.59 -0.52
C VAL A 103 -26.46 5.22 -0.92
N THR A 104 -26.72 3.92 -1.07
CA THR A 104 -28.05 3.37 -1.33
C THR A 104 -28.38 2.32 -0.28
N HIS A 105 -29.57 2.43 0.32
CA HIS A 105 -30.07 1.42 1.22
C HIS A 105 -30.76 0.30 0.42
N ILE A 106 -30.46 -0.95 0.75
CA ILE A 106 -31.10 -2.13 0.18
C ILE A 106 -31.88 -2.80 1.31
N ALA A 107 -33.20 -2.72 1.25
CA ALA A 107 -34.07 -3.29 2.27
C ALA A 107 -33.73 -4.77 2.54
N GLY A 108 -33.50 -5.12 3.80
CA GLY A 108 -33.15 -6.49 4.22
C GLY A 108 -31.71 -6.94 3.92
N GLU A 109 -31.01 -6.30 2.98
CA GLU A 109 -29.64 -6.69 2.57
C GLU A 109 -28.53 -5.73 3.05
N GLY A 110 -28.91 -4.61 3.66
CA GLY A 110 -27.98 -3.60 4.20
C GLY A 110 -27.90 -2.36 3.32
N PHE A 111 -26.69 -1.90 3.02
CA PHE A 111 -26.48 -0.70 2.20
C PHE A 111 -25.27 -0.85 1.29
N THR A 112 -25.26 -0.08 0.21
CA THR A 112 -24.18 -0.05 -0.78
C THR A 112 -23.62 1.36 -0.84
N ILE A 113 -22.31 1.49 -0.91
CA ILE A 113 -21.63 2.77 -1.08
C ILE A 113 -20.75 2.69 -2.32
N ILE A 114 -20.91 3.64 -3.23
CA ILE A 114 -20.06 3.79 -4.41
C ILE A 114 -19.10 4.95 -4.16
N LEU A 115 -17.81 4.70 -4.35
CA LEU A 115 -16.72 5.64 -4.12
C LEU A 115 -15.96 5.90 -5.43
N PRO A 116 -16.35 6.91 -6.22
CA PRO A 116 -15.66 7.26 -7.47
C PRO A 116 -14.26 7.81 -7.20
N GLY A 117 -13.23 7.29 -7.82
CA GLY A 117 -11.86 7.74 -7.58
C GLY A 117 -11.16 7.07 -6.40
N ALA A 118 -11.73 5.99 -5.85
CA ALA A 118 -11.16 5.24 -4.74
C ALA A 118 -10.63 3.88 -5.20
N ASP A 119 -9.39 3.57 -4.80
CA ASP A 119 -8.84 2.21 -4.88
C ASP A 119 -9.34 1.35 -3.70
N GLU A 120 -9.06 0.04 -3.73
CA GLU A 120 -9.55 -0.89 -2.71
C GLU A 120 -9.04 -0.55 -1.30
N ARG A 121 -7.80 -0.08 -1.21
CA ARG A 121 -7.19 0.35 0.06
C ARG A 121 -7.89 1.58 0.61
N ALA A 122 -8.16 2.58 -0.22
CA ALA A 122 -8.93 3.76 0.17
C ALA A 122 -10.36 3.38 0.58
N GLY A 123 -11.00 2.48 -0.18
CA GLY A 123 -12.33 1.93 0.16
C GLY A 123 -12.35 1.23 1.51
N THR A 124 -11.32 0.43 1.80
CA THR A 124 -11.15 -0.28 3.09
C THR A 124 -10.96 0.70 4.24
N HIS A 125 -10.11 1.71 4.08
CA HIS A 125 -9.95 2.75 5.09
C HIS A 125 -11.25 3.53 5.36
N ILE A 126 -12.04 3.82 4.33
CA ILE A 126 -13.35 4.47 4.48
C ILE A 126 -14.32 3.55 5.22
N ALA A 127 -14.36 2.26 4.87
CA ALA A 127 -15.19 1.27 5.55
C ALA A 127 -14.84 1.15 7.05
N ASP A 128 -13.55 1.10 7.38
CA ASP A 128 -13.10 1.06 8.78
C ASP A 128 -13.45 2.32 9.55
N ARG A 129 -13.32 3.49 8.91
CA ARG A 129 -13.73 4.76 9.52
C ARG A 129 -15.23 4.76 9.81
N LEU A 130 -16.06 4.36 8.85
CA LEU A 130 -17.51 4.27 9.01
C LEU A 130 -17.88 3.28 10.12
N ARG A 131 -17.23 2.11 10.15
CA ARG A 131 -17.37 1.13 11.22
C ARG A 131 -17.08 1.74 12.59
N GLY A 132 -15.95 2.45 12.74
CA GLY A 132 -15.58 3.12 13.98
C GLY A 132 -16.57 4.22 14.40
N SER A 133 -17.13 4.97 13.44
CA SER A 133 -18.18 5.96 13.74
C SER A 133 -19.50 5.30 14.15
N LEU A 134 -19.85 4.15 13.57
CA LEU A 134 -21.05 3.40 13.95
C LEU A 134 -20.89 2.72 15.32
N SER A 135 -19.69 2.21 15.64
CA SER A 135 -19.43 1.59 16.95
C SER A 135 -19.56 2.59 18.10
N GLN A 136 -19.26 3.88 17.87
CA GLN A 136 -19.53 4.97 18.84
C GLN A 136 -21.03 5.11 19.16
N LEU A 137 -21.91 4.72 18.25
CA LEU A 137 -23.36 4.66 18.46
C LEU A 137 -23.82 3.30 19.02
N LYS A 138 -22.89 2.42 19.41
CA LYS A 138 -23.15 1.03 19.78
C LYS A 138 -23.81 0.23 18.64
N VAL A 139 -23.54 0.63 17.40
CA VAL A 139 -24.01 -0.04 16.19
C VAL A 139 -22.85 -0.78 15.55
N ASN A 140 -22.87 -2.11 15.64
CA ASN A 140 -21.85 -2.93 15.01
C ASN A 140 -22.20 -3.11 13.54
N ALA A 141 -21.23 -2.82 12.67
CA ALA A 141 -21.38 -2.96 11.23
C ALA A 141 -20.24 -3.78 10.63
N ARG A 142 -20.57 -4.50 9.56
CA ARG A 142 -19.63 -5.28 8.75
C ARG A 142 -19.61 -4.73 7.35
N PHE A 143 -18.45 -4.82 6.71
CA PHE A 143 -18.27 -4.30 5.35
C PHE A 143 -17.51 -5.29 4.48
N GLY A 144 -17.98 -5.44 3.25
CA GLY A 144 -17.21 -6.00 2.15
C GLY A 144 -16.83 -4.90 1.17
N VAL A 145 -15.58 -4.91 0.71
CA VAL A 145 -15.03 -3.86 -0.16
C VAL A 145 -14.50 -4.50 -1.43
N ALA A 146 -14.79 -3.92 -2.59
CA ALA A 146 -14.13 -4.28 -3.84
C ALA A 146 -13.80 -3.01 -4.61
N ALA A 147 -12.70 -3.03 -5.37
CA ALA A 147 -12.39 -1.96 -6.31
C ALA A 147 -11.95 -2.49 -7.66
N GLY A 148 -12.06 -1.63 -8.67
CA GLY A 148 -11.57 -1.87 -10.01
C GLY A 148 -11.43 -0.55 -10.75
N SER A 149 -11.04 -0.62 -12.02
CA SER A 149 -11.13 0.54 -12.90
C SER A 149 -12.60 0.88 -13.20
N THR A 150 -12.88 2.13 -13.56
CA THR A 150 -14.20 2.62 -13.98
C THR A 150 -14.72 1.92 -15.24
N SER A 151 -13.84 1.25 -16.01
CA SER A 151 -14.20 0.38 -17.13
C SER A 151 -14.79 -0.97 -16.70
N VAL A 152 -14.56 -1.40 -15.45
CA VAL A 152 -15.18 -2.60 -14.90
C VAL A 152 -16.64 -2.29 -14.56
N SER A 153 -17.55 -3.18 -14.98
CA SER A 153 -18.97 -3.05 -14.65
C SER A 153 -19.19 -2.90 -13.14
N GLY A 154 -19.94 -1.88 -12.75
CA GLY A 154 -20.31 -1.64 -11.34
C GLY A 154 -20.99 -2.84 -10.69
N ASP A 155 -21.77 -3.63 -11.45
CA ASP A 155 -22.42 -4.84 -10.96
C ASP A 155 -21.42 -5.93 -10.58
N LEU A 156 -20.31 -6.03 -11.32
CA LEU A 156 -19.25 -6.98 -10.98
C LEU A 156 -18.57 -6.59 -9.66
N LEU A 157 -18.27 -5.29 -9.48
CA LEU A 157 -17.70 -4.78 -8.24
C LEU A 157 -18.67 -4.97 -7.06
N ALA A 158 -19.96 -4.70 -7.25
CA ALA A 158 -20.99 -4.95 -6.25
C ALA A 158 -21.04 -6.44 -5.86
N ARG A 159 -21.03 -7.36 -6.83
CA ARG A 159 -20.97 -8.81 -6.54
C ARG A 159 -19.72 -9.21 -5.76
N ARG A 160 -18.54 -8.67 -6.11
CA ARG A 160 -17.29 -8.95 -5.37
C ARG A 160 -17.34 -8.40 -3.95
N ALA A 161 -17.80 -7.17 -3.77
CA ALA A 161 -18.00 -6.56 -2.46
C ALA A 161 -19.02 -7.33 -1.62
N ARG A 162 -20.09 -7.89 -2.24
CA ARG A 162 -21.07 -8.73 -1.55
C ARG A 162 -20.45 -10.02 -1.03
N ARG A 163 -19.67 -10.73 -1.87
CA ARG A 163 -18.95 -11.94 -1.43
C ARG A 163 -17.99 -11.64 -0.28
N ALA A 164 -17.27 -10.52 -0.37
CA ALA A 164 -16.40 -10.06 0.72
C ALA A 164 -17.20 -9.80 2.01
N LEU A 165 -18.39 -9.20 1.91
CA LEU A 165 -19.28 -8.99 3.06
C LEU A 165 -19.76 -10.31 3.66
N ASP A 166 -20.09 -11.30 2.84
CA ASP A 166 -20.49 -12.63 3.31
C ASP A 166 -19.33 -13.28 4.09
N ALA A 167 -18.10 -13.17 3.59
CA ALA A 167 -16.90 -13.58 4.34
C ALA A 167 -16.73 -12.80 5.65
N ALA A 168 -17.02 -11.48 5.65
CA ALA A 168 -16.99 -10.66 6.86
C ALA A 168 -18.01 -11.12 7.92
N GLN A 169 -19.18 -11.61 7.49
CA GLN A 169 -20.20 -12.16 8.38
C GLN A 169 -19.72 -13.41 9.12
N HIS A 170 -18.89 -14.23 8.47
CA HIS A 170 -18.33 -15.45 9.06
C HIS A 170 -17.13 -15.20 9.98
N ARG A 171 -16.48 -14.02 9.91
CA ARG A 171 -15.26 -13.71 10.70
C ARG A 171 -15.54 -13.07 12.07
N GLY A 172 -16.76 -12.63 12.37
CA GLY A 172 -17.09 -12.07 13.69
C GLY A 172 -18.12 -10.94 13.66
N VAL A 173 -18.14 -10.10 14.70
CA VAL A 173 -19.17 -9.08 14.92
C VAL A 173 -18.87 -7.75 14.21
N GLU A 174 -17.59 -7.41 14.06
CA GLU A 174 -17.11 -6.18 13.42
C GLU A 174 -15.93 -6.50 12.53
N HIS A 175 -16.14 -6.55 11.22
CA HIS A 175 -15.07 -6.91 10.29
C HIS A 175 -15.24 -6.20 8.95
N VAL A 176 -14.12 -5.76 8.39
CA VAL A 176 -14.00 -5.26 7.02
C VAL A 176 -13.19 -6.27 6.22
N VAL A 177 -13.73 -6.77 5.12
CA VAL A 177 -13.02 -7.69 4.20
C VAL A 177 -12.88 -7.02 2.85
N ALA A 178 -11.65 -6.92 2.34
CA ALA A 178 -11.43 -6.58 0.94
C ALA A 178 -11.63 -7.82 0.05
N ALA A 179 -12.09 -7.62 -1.19
CA ALA A 179 -12.33 -8.70 -2.12
C ALA A 179 -11.03 -9.39 -2.52
N SER A 180 -9.93 -8.65 -2.61
CA SER A 180 -8.58 -9.22 -2.78
C SER A 180 -8.20 -10.17 -1.64
N ASP A 181 -8.42 -9.79 -0.39
CA ASP A 181 -8.15 -10.64 0.78
C ASP A 181 -8.97 -11.94 0.79
N PHE A 182 -10.14 -11.94 0.16
CA PHE A 182 -10.99 -13.13 0.04
C PHE A 182 -10.63 -14.00 -1.16
N GLU A 183 -10.32 -13.39 -2.31
CA GLU A 183 -9.95 -14.12 -3.52
C GLU A 183 -8.58 -14.79 -3.38
N GLU A 184 -7.63 -14.19 -2.65
CA GLU A 184 -6.33 -14.81 -2.36
C GLU A 184 -6.48 -16.12 -1.56
N VAL A 185 -7.48 -16.21 -0.67
CA VAL A 185 -7.76 -17.43 0.11
C VAL A 185 -8.38 -18.54 -0.74
N LEU A 186 -9.11 -18.21 -1.80
CA LEU A 186 -9.74 -19.22 -2.68
C LEU A 186 -8.74 -19.91 -3.62
N PHE A 187 -7.57 -19.32 -3.85
CA PHE A 187 -6.52 -19.88 -4.70
C PHE A 187 -5.38 -20.57 -3.94
N LEU A 188 -5.46 -20.63 -2.60
CA LEU A 188 -4.50 -21.43 -1.84
C LEU A 188 -4.78 -22.92 -2.08
N PRO A 189 -3.77 -23.73 -2.46
CA PRO A 189 -3.93 -25.17 -2.46
C PRO A 189 -4.34 -25.60 -1.03
N PRO A 190 -5.28 -26.55 -0.89
CA PRO A 190 -5.67 -27.05 0.42
C PRO A 190 -4.41 -27.47 1.19
N PRO A 191 -4.30 -27.18 2.50
CA PRO A 191 -3.14 -27.59 3.28
C PRO A 191 -2.97 -29.09 3.12
N ALA A 192 -1.75 -29.53 2.78
CA ALA A 192 -1.43 -30.95 2.68
C ALA A 192 -1.89 -31.62 3.97
N ALA A 193 -2.74 -32.65 3.84
CA ALA A 193 -3.22 -33.40 4.99
C ALA A 193 -2.00 -33.83 5.82
N SER A 194 -1.97 -33.41 7.09
CA SER A 194 -0.96 -33.88 8.03
C SER A 194 -1.11 -35.39 8.12
N ALA A 195 -0.15 -36.12 7.56
CA ALA A 195 -0.06 -37.57 7.73
C ALA A 195 0.02 -37.84 9.24
N ALA A 196 -0.98 -38.54 9.75
CA ALA A 196 -1.03 -39.09 11.10
C ALA A 196 -0.21 -40.38 11.17
#